data_AF-A0A9E5USK3-F1
#
_entry.id   AF-A0A9E5USK3-F1
#
_cell.length_a   1.000
_cell.length_b   1.000
_cell.length_c   1.000
_cell.angle_alpha   90.00
_cell.angle_beta   90.00
_cell.angle_gamma   90.00
#
_symmetry.space_group_name_H-M   'P 1'
#
loop_
_entity.id
_entity.type
_entity.pdbx_description
1 polymer ?
#
loop_
_entity_poly.entity_id
_entity_poly.type
_entity_poly.pdbx_seq_one_letter_code
_entity_poly.pdbx_strand_id
1 'polypeptide(L)'
;MPYIKATMRHIIPIALIFLSFSSFGQAKNNEIESILLDYLTKSYGEQEVDIFKEFDLLEKYLIESKSLKSSSGQSYFDFFQEIAKLNDIPATLDYDRFDNIYKLTPNRFYSVDCFEELKKLDSSTIANSKYKQMGVAIQKAAEDEVSPSNIAKAITSVLGPSDFDKPYYRAIALLTIAYTASPDIGLEGQLLPTQNEDLSSYEVMTVSTTDKNQIILNGKTITQEKLKKKLLEFVQTNKSNHQIQFQADRETSYDFYLRIKEKH
;
A
#
# COMPACT_ATOMS: atom_id res chain seq x y z
N MET A 1 -6.14 67.20 41.15
CA MET A 1 -5.64 67.83 39.90
C MET A 1 -4.41 68.63 40.26
N PRO A 2 -3.29 68.59 39.50
CA PRO A 2 -3.25 68.47 38.04
C PRO A 2 -2.37 67.33 37.50
N TYR A 3 -2.47 67.24 36.18
CA TYR A 3 -1.91 66.32 35.20
C TYR A 3 -0.67 66.99 34.56
N ILE A 4 0.30 66.22 34.03
CA ILE A 4 0.92 66.36 32.67
C ILE A 4 2.34 65.74 32.55
N LYS A 5 2.41 64.75 31.63
CA LYS A 5 3.42 64.38 30.60
C LYS A 5 4.87 63.94 30.92
N ALA A 6 5.07 62.64 30.64
CA ALA A 6 5.85 62.04 29.55
C ALA A 6 7.37 62.25 29.43
N THR A 7 8.10 61.13 29.44
CA THR A 7 9.20 60.84 28.48
C THR A 7 9.44 59.33 28.39
N MET A 8 9.40 58.79 27.17
CA MET A 8 9.80 57.42 26.83
C MET A 8 11.31 57.22 27.04
N ARG A 9 11.71 56.03 27.50
CA ARG A 9 13.01 55.44 27.13
C ARG A 9 12.91 53.92 27.20
N HIS A 10 13.10 53.30 26.04
CA HIS A 10 13.13 51.86 25.82
C HIS A 10 14.21 51.16 26.66
N ILE A 11 13.84 50.09 27.36
CA ILE A 11 14.77 48.99 27.67
C ILE A 11 14.04 47.69 27.31
N ILE A 12 14.54 47.08 26.25
CA ILE A 12 14.15 45.82 25.62
C ILE A 12 14.45 44.67 26.59
N PRO A 13 13.55 43.68 26.80
CA PRO A 13 13.90 42.50 27.57
C PRO A 13 14.92 41.64 26.81
N ILE A 14 15.95 41.27 27.56
CA ILE A 14 17.15 40.54 27.17
C ILE A 14 16.80 39.20 26.51
N ALA A 15 17.21 39.11 25.24
CA ALA A 15 17.86 37.97 24.59
C ALA A 15 17.30 36.55 24.87
N LEU A 16 16.40 36.15 23.98
CA LEU A 16 16.34 34.82 23.38
C LEU A 16 17.74 34.40 22.87
N ILE A 17 18.52 33.67 23.68
CA ILE A 17 19.61 32.82 23.19
C ILE A 17 19.56 31.50 23.95
N PHE A 18 18.57 30.68 23.63
CA PHE A 18 18.68 29.24 23.76
C PHE A 18 18.07 28.64 22.51
N LEU A 19 18.77 27.65 21.95
CA LEU A 19 18.38 26.82 20.80
C LEU A 19 18.78 27.32 19.41
N SER A 20 20.04 27.76 19.25
CA SER A 20 20.77 27.33 18.05
C SER A 20 21.21 25.87 18.28
N PHE A 21 20.26 24.93 18.18
CA PHE A 21 20.62 23.54 17.93
C PHE A 21 21.43 23.51 16.65
N SER A 22 22.66 23.06 16.78
CA SER A 22 23.52 22.62 15.71
C SER A 22 22.84 21.48 14.96
N SER A 23 21.93 21.80 14.04
CA SER A 23 21.33 20.87 13.09
C SER A 23 22.01 20.95 11.72
N PHE A 24 23.32 21.19 11.69
CA PHE A 24 24.14 20.91 10.51
C PHE A 24 24.73 19.51 10.66
N GLY A 25 23.92 18.50 10.37
CA GLY A 25 24.33 17.09 10.44
C GLY A 25 23.29 16.06 9.99
N GLN A 26 22.00 16.43 9.90
CA GLN A 26 20.93 15.49 9.51
C GLN A 26 20.56 15.51 8.02
N ALA A 27 21.11 16.43 7.22
CA ALA A 27 20.69 16.60 5.82
C ALA A 27 21.03 15.42 4.90
N LYS A 28 22.06 14.60 5.22
CA LYS A 28 22.45 13.47 4.35
C LYS A 28 21.60 12.20 4.51
N ASN A 29 20.92 12.02 5.64
CA ASN A 29 20.27 10.74 5.94
C ASN A 29 18.89 10.54 5.28
N ASN A 30 18.39 11.54 4.55
CA ASN A 30 17.07 11.48 3.89
C ASN A 30 17.12 11.94 2.41
N GLU A 31 18.31 12.08 1.82
CA GLU A 31 18.46 12.60 0.45
C GLU A 31 17.73 11.70 -0.57
N ILE A 32 17.89 10.38 -0.44
CA ILE A 32 17.26 9.38 -1.31
C ILE A 32 15.74 9.41 -1.15
N GLU A 33 15.25 9.40 0.09
CA GLU A 33 13.83 9.45 0.40
C GLU A 33 13.18 10.75 -0.08
N SER A 34 13.92 11.86 -0.06
CA SER A 34 13.44 13.14 -0.58
C SER A 34 13.30 13.10 -2.10
N ILE A 35 14.32 12.61 -2.81
CA ILE A 35 14.26 12.42 -4.28
C ILE A 35 13.07 11.53 -4.65
N LEU A 36 12.93 10.39 -3.99
CA LEU A 36 11.83 9.46 -4.26
C LEU A 36 10.47 10.12 -4.01
N LEU A 37 10.30 10.83 -2.90
CA LEU A 37 9.05 11.52 -2.59
C LEU A 37 8.71 12.61 -3.61
N ASP A 38 9.70 13.39 -4.06
CA ASP A 38 9.53 14.42 -5.07
C ASP A 38 9.05 13.81 -6.39
N TYR A 39 9.66 12.71 -6.83
CA TYR A 39 9.25 12.02 -8.05
C TYR A 39 7.89 11.32 -7.92
N LEU A 40 7.57 10.74 -6.75
CA LEU A 40 6.23 10.21 -6.48
C LEU A 40 5.18 11.32 -6.62
N THR A 41 5.42 12.47 -6.00
CA THR A 41 4.53 13.63 -6.05
C THR A 41 4.38 14.15 -7.48
N LYS A 42 5.49 14.22 -8.22
CA LYS A 42 5.48 14.62 -9.64
C LYS A 42 4.64 13.67 -10.49
N SER A 43 4.83 12.36 -10.35
CA SER A 43 4.07 11.34 -11.11
C SER A 43 2.57 11.47 -10.89
N TYR A 44 2.12 11.71 -9.65
CA TYR A 44 0.71 11.97 -9.36
C TYR A 44 0.24 13.33 -9.87
N GLY A 45 1.09 14.36 -9.80
CA GLY A 45 0.80 15.68 -10.36
C GLY A 45 0.56 15.65 -11.87
N GLU A 46 1.26 14.79 -12.61
CA GLU A 46 1.02 14.54 -14.04
C GLU A 46 -0.35 13.89 -14.32
N GLN A 47 -0.99 13.29 -13.32
CA GLN A 47 -2.37 12.78 -13.35
C GLN A 47 -3.38 13.78 -12.76
N GLU A 48 -2.97 15.02 -12.53
CA GLU A 48 -3.77 16.07 -11.88
C GLU A 48 -4.22 15.69 -10.46
N VAL A 49 -3.40 14.91 -9.73
CA VAL A 49 -3.67 14.47 -8.36
C VAL A 49 -2.72 15.14 -7.38
N ASP A 50 -3.27 15.80 -6.36
CA ASP A 50 -2.53 16.20 -5.16
C ASP A 50 -2.47 15.02 -4.18
N ILE A 51 -1.42 14.21 -4.32
CA ILE A 51 -1.33 12.95 -3.57
C ILE A 51 -1.23 13.16 -2.05
N PHE A 52 -0.68 14.28 -1.57
CA PHE A 52 -0.62 14.53 -0.12
C PHE A 52 -2.00 14.84 0.46
N LYS A 53 -2.83 15.56 -0.29
CA LYS A 53 -4.23 15.75 0.11
C LYS A 53 -4.98 14.41 0.16
N GLU A 54 -4.75 13.52 -0.81
CA GLU A 54 -5.36 12.18 -0.79
C GLU A 54 -4.83 11.32 0.37
N PHE A 55 -3.55 11.44 0.72
CA PHE A 55 -2.97 10.79 1.89
C PHE A 55 -3.56 11.31 3.21
N ASP A 56 -3.78 12.61 3.34
CA ASP A 56 -4.45 13.19 4.52
C ASP A 56 -5.88 12.65 4.67
N LEU A 57 -6.60 12.51 3.55
CA LEU A 57 -7.95 11.93 3.54
C LEU A 57 -7.96 10.45 3.92
N LEU A 58 -7.00 9.68 3.39
CA LEU A 58 -6.85 8.26 3.70
C LEU A 58 -6.44 8.04 5.16
N GLU A 59 -5.42 8.76 5.67
CA GLU A 59 -4.98 8.66 7.06
C GLU A 59 -6.12 8.98 8.02
N LYS A 60 -6.86 10.07 7.75
CA LYS A 60 -8.05 10.43 8.54
C LYS A 60 -9.09 9.32 8.54
N TYR A 61 -9.39 8.74 7.38
CA TYR A 61 -10.33 7.63 7.28
C TYR A 61 -9.88 6.41 8.08
N LEU A 62 -8.61 6.02 7.95
CA LEU A 62 -8.04 4.87 8.68
C LEU A 62 -8.09 5.08 10.20
N ILE A 63 -7.94 6.31 10.68
CA ILE A 63 -8.10 6.65 12.10
C ILE A 63 -9.57 6.58 12.53
N GLU A 64 -10.49 7.14 11.72
CA GLU A 64 -11.93 7.11 11.99
C GLU A 64 -12.50 5.68 11.97
N SER A 65 -12.02 4.82 11.07
CA SER A 65 -12.37 3.40 10.98
C SER A 65 -11.68 2.53 12.03
N LYS A 66 -10.75 3.10 12.80
CA LYS A 66 -9.92 2.43 13.82
C LYS A 66 -8.91 1.42 13.27
N SER A 67 -8.67 1.41 11.96
CA SER A 67 -7.56 0.66 11.35
C SER A 67 -6.19 1.25 11.75
N LEU A 68 -6.11 2.56 11.96
CA LEU A 68 -4.95 3.23 12.57
C LEU A 68 -5.35 3.86 13.90
N LYS A 69 -4.45 3.83 14.89
CA LYS A 69 -4.71 4.45 16.21
C LYS A 69 -4.58 5.97 16.19
N SER A 70 -3.67 6.50 15.37
CA SER A 70 -3.38 7.93 15.21
C SER A 70 -2.47 8.16 14.00
N SER A 71 -2.10 9.41 13.73
CA SER A 71 -1.13 9.81 12.70
C SER A 71 0.34 9.74 13.15
N SER A 72 0.63 9.09 14.29
CA SER A 72 2.00 8.90 14.78
C SER A 72 2.70 7.75 14.06
N GLY A 73 4.01 7.85 13.86
CA GLY A 73 4.81 6.77 13.27
C GLY A 73 4.71 5.43 14.02
N GLN A 74 4.48 5.47 15.35
CA GLN A 74 4.18 4.27 16.14
C GLN A 74 2.90 3.57 15.68
N SER A 75 1.86 4.32 15.27
CA SER A 75 0.60 3.72 14.83
C SER A 75 0.76 2.95 13.51
N TYR A 76 1.59 3.46 12.60
CA TYR A 76 1.96 2.74 11.38
C TYR A 76 2.82 1.50 11.66
N PHE A 77 3.81 1.61 12.55
CA PHE A 77 4.62 0.46 12.94
C PHE A 77 3.75 -0.63 13.60
N ASP A 78 2.84 -0.25 14.50
CA ASP A 78 1.87 -1.15 15.13
C ASP A 78 0.97 -1.83 14.09
N PHE A 79 0.52 -1.11 13.06
CA PHE A 79 -0.28 -1.66 11.97
C PHE A 79 0.45 -2.78 11.22
N PHE A 80 1.72 -2.57 10.85
CA PHE A 80 2.54 -3.63 10.25
C PHE A 80 2.81 -4.79 11.21
N GLN A 81 2.98 -4.53 12.51
CA GLN A 81 3.06 -5.60 13.52
C GLN A 81 1.76 -6.41 13.62
N GLU A 82 0.61 -5.78 13.39
CA GLU A 82 -0.68 -6.45 13.34
C GLU A 82 -0.81 -7.33 12.10
N ILE A 83 -0.43 -6.82 10.92
CA ILE A 83 -0.33 -7.63 9.69
C ILE A 83 0.57 -8.85 9.92
N ALA A 84 1.73 -8.64 10.55
CA ALA A 84 2.67 -9.72 10.86
C ALA A 84 2.05 -10.83 11.72
N LYS A 85 1.11 -10.49 12.61
CA LYS A 85 0.43 -11.44 13.51
C LYS A 85 -0.76 -12.11 12.83
N LEU A 86 -1.57 -11.35 12.10
CA LEU A 86 -2.79 -11.84 11.45
C LEU A 86 -2.51 -12.60 10.16
N ASN A 87 -1.36 -12.32 9.52
CA ASN A 87 -1.07 -12.71 8.14
C ASN A 87 -2.12 -12.22 7.14
N ASP A 88 -2.71 -11.06 7.43
CA ASP A 88 -3.75 -10.40 6.65
C ASP A 88 -3.72 -8.88 6.90
N ILE A 89 -4.40 -8.10 6.08
CA ILE A 89 -4.45 -6.63 6.16
C ILE A 89 -5.64 -6.18 7.01
N PRO A 90 -5.44 -5.60 8.21
CA PRO A 90 -6.53 -5.22 9.13
C PRO A 90 -7.15 -3.86 8.74
N ALA A 91 -7.42 -3.66 7.46
CA ALA A 91 -8.06 -2.46 6.92
C ALA A 91 -8.96 -2.80 5.74
N THR A 92 -10.09 -2.09 5.67
CA THR A 92 -11.01 -2.12 4.52
C THR A 92 -11.13 -0.73 3.96
N LEU A 93 -11.04 -0.61 2.64
CA LEU A 93 -11.11 0.66 1.93
C LEU A 93 -12.28 0.66 0.96
N ASP A 94 -12.95 1.81 0.92
CA ASP A 94 -13.91 2.14 -0.13
C ASP A 94 -13.11 2.62 -1.34
N TYR A 95 -13.04 1.78 -2.38
CA TYR A 95 -12.26 2.07 -3.59
C TYR A 95 -12.72 3.36 -4.28
N ASP A 96 -14.04 3.56 -4.38
CA ASP A 96 -14.62 4.73 -5.05
C ASP A 96 -14.28 6.03 -4.32
N ARG A 97 -14.12 5.97 -2.99
CA ARG A 97 -13.73 7.11 -2.17
C ARG A 97 -12.27 7.55 -2.39
N PHE A 98 -11.40 6.63 -2.81
CA PHE A 98 -9.95 6.87 -2.94
C PHE A 98 -9.44 6.64 -4.38
N ASP A 99 -10.32 6.76 -5.38
CA ASP A 99 -10.03 6.54 -6.81
C ASP A 99 -8.78 7.28 -7.30
N ASN A 100 -8.54 8.49 -6.80
CA ASN A 100 -7.37 9.31 -7.11
C ASN A 100 -6.04 8.63 -6.73
N ILE A 101 -5.99 7.87 -5.63
CA ILE A 101 -4.80 7.13 -5.23
C ILE A 101 -4.47 6.05 -6.27
N TYR A 102 -5.49 5.44 -6.86
CA TYR A 102 -5.37 4.34 -7.81
C TYR A 102 -5.14 4.77 -9.27
N LYS A 103 -5.08 6.08 -9.56
CA LYS A 103 -4.76 6.60 -10.90
C LYS A 103 -3.36 6.20 -11.39
N LEU A 104 -2.45 5.89 -10.47
CA LEU A 104 -1.17 5.26 -10.78
C LEU A 104 -1.18 3.81 -10.33
N THR A 105 -0.30 3.01 -10.93
CA THR A 105 0.03 1.67 -10.45
C THR A 105 1.42 1.71 -9.81
N PRO A 106 1.78 0.81 -8.88
CA PRO A 106 3.06 0.90 -8.17
C PRO A 106 4.31 0.93 -9.06
N ASN A 107 4.27 0.27 -10.22
CA ASN A 107 5.33 0.32 -11.23
C ASN A 107 5.44 1.66 -11.99
N ARG A 108 4.53 2.60 -11.74
CA ARG A 108 4.51 3.96 -12.32
C ARG A 108 4.78 5.06 -11.29
N PHE A 109 5.01 4.73 -10.03
CA PHE A 109 5.35 5.72 -9.00
C PHE A 109 6.63 6.50 -9.32
N TYR A 110 7.63 5.81 -9.87
CA TYR A 110 8.93 6.38 -10.19
C TYR A 110 9.23 6.27 -11.69
N SER A 111 9.54 7.40 -12.31
CA SER A 111 9.95 7.46 -13.71
C SER A 111 11.38 6.98 -13.90
N VAL A 112 11.79 6.76 -15.16
CA VAL A 112 13.19 6.47 -15.51
C VAL A 112 14.12 7.59 -15.00
N ASP A 113 13.70 8.85 -15.14
CA ASP A 113 14.45 10.02 -14.66
C ASP A 113 14.70 9.98 -13.15
N CYS A 114 13.75 9.46 -12.36
CA CYS A 114 13.95 9.25 -10.93
C CYS A 114 15.14 8.33 -10.66
N PHE A 115 15.22 7.21 -11.39
CA PHE A 115 16.32 6.27 -11.24
C PHE A 115 17.65 6.83 -11.75
N GLU A 116 17.62 7.63 -12.82
CA GLU A 116 18.82 8.35 -13.28
C GLU A 116 19.30 9.39 -12.26
N GLU A 117 18.40 10.06 -11.55
CA GLU A 117 18.77 10.97 -10.46
C GLU A 117 19.44 10.22 -9.30
N LEU A 118 18.86 9.09 -8.89
CA LEU A 118 19.44 8.25 -7.85
C LEU A 118 20.83 7.73 -8.22
N LYS A 119 21.08 7.40 -9.49
CA LYS A 119 22.39 6.93 -9.98
C LYS A 119 23.50 7.99 -9.86
N LYS A 120 23.16 9.28 -9.75
CA LYS A 120 24.14 10.37 -9.54
C LYS A 120 24.68 10.37 -8.11
N LEU A 121 23.99 9.73 -7.17
CA LEU A 121 24.44 9.61 -5.79
C LEU A 121 25.57 8.58 -5.67
N ASP A 122 26.38 8.76 -4.62
CA ASP A 122 27.42 7.80 -4.29
C ASP A 122 26.82 6.42 -3.98
N SER A 123 27.40 5.36 -4.55
CA SER A 123 26.86 4.00 -4.46
C SER A 123 26.77 3.48 -3.03
N SER A 124 27.67 3.90 -2.14
CA SER A 124 27.62 3.54 -0.73
C SER A 124 26.48 4.25 0.00
N THR A 125 26.14 5.47 -0.41
CA THR A 125 24.98 6.22 0.12
C THR A 125 23.69 5.49 -0.19
N ILE A 126 23.52 5.01 -1.42
CA ILE A 126 22.36 4.21 -1.83
C ILE A 126 22.30 2.89 -1.08
N ALA A 127 23.41 2.15 -1.05
CA ALA A 127 23.48 0.84 -0.40
C ALA A 127 23.13 0.89 1.10
N ASN A 128 23.52 1.96 1.78
CA ASN A 128 23.27 2.15 3.21
C ASN A 128 21.91 2.80 3.53
N SER A 129 21.14 3.20 2.52
CA SER A 129 19.82 3.79 2.72
C SER A 129 18.80 2.78 3.23
N LYS A 130 17.88 3.25 4.07
CA LYS A 130 16.76 2.41 4.53
C LYS A 130 15.83 2.02 3.38
N TYR A 131 15.71 2.86 2.34
CA TYR A 131 15.02 2.52 1.11
C TYR A 131 15.58 1.24 0.49
N LYS A 132 16.91 1.19 0.27
CA LYS A 132 17.55 0.03 -0.33
C LYS A 132 17.49 -1.19 0.58
N GLN A 133 17.73 -1.02 1.88
CA GLN A 133 17.67 -2.11 2.85
C GLN A 133 16.27 -2.72 2.94
N MET A 134 15.22 -1.89 2.95
CA MET A 134 13.83 -2.33 2.94
C MET A 134 13.52 -3.11 1.66
N GLY A 135 13.93 -2.61 0.49
CA GLY A 135 13.76 -3.32 -0.78
C GLY A 135 14.41 -4.70 -0.79
N VAL A 136 15.64 -4.81 -0.26
CA VAL A 136 16.35 -6.11 -0.14
C VAL A 136 15.63 -7.04 0.85
N ALA A 137 15.18 -6.53 1.99
CA ALA A 137 14.46 -7.33 2.98
C ALA A 137 13.15 -7.88 2.42
N ILE A 138 12.38 -7.05 1.70
CA ILE A 138 11.13 -7.44 1.04
C ILE A 138 11.40 -8.48 -0.05
N GLN A 139 12.40 -8.26 -0.91
CA GLN A 139 12.77 -9.22 -1.95
C GLN A 139 13.10 -10.58 -1.36
N LYS A 140 13.93 -10.61 -0.31
CA LYS A 140 14.29 -11.87 0.37
C LYS A 140 13.07 -12.56 0.96
N ALA A 141 12.17 -11.82 1.61
CA ALA A 141 10.93 -12.38 2.13
C ALA A 141 10.05 -12.98 1.02
N ALA A 142 10.03 -12.35 -0.15
CA ALA A 142 9.29 -12.84 -1.32
C ALA A 142 9.93 -14.05 -2.00
N GLU A 143 11.25 -14.23 -1.91
CA GLU A 143 11.96 -15.42 -2.39
C GLU A 143 11.64 -16.66 -1.55
N ASP A 144 11.41 -16.50 -0.24
CA ASP A 144 11.02 -17.58 0.66
C ASP A 144 9.53 -17.96 0.48
N GLU A 145 8.61 -17.06 0.85
CA GLU A 145 7.17 -17.22 0.70
C GLU A 145 6.49 -15.85 0.73
N VAL A 146 5.75 -15.52 -0.33
CA VAL A 146 4.99 -14.28 -0.43
C VAL A 146 3.74 -14.37 0.45
N SER A 147 3.79 -13.73 1.63
CA SER A 147 2.65 -13.60 2.54
C SER A 147 2.63 -12.22 3.21
N PRO A 148 1.45 -11.67 3.56
CA PRO A 148 1.37 -10.40 4.29
C PRO A 148 2.26 -10.38 5.54
N SER A 149 2.30 -11.50 6.29
CA SER A 149 3.11 -11.61 7.50
C SER A 149 4.60 -11.44 7.22
N ASN A 150 5.13 -12.14 6.21
CA ASN A 150 6.55 -12.11 5.88
C ASN A 150 6.97 -10.72 5.38
N ILE A 151 6.14 -10.09 4.54
CA ILE A 151 6.41 -8.75 4.01
C ILE A 151 6.37 -7.71 5.14
N ALA A 152 5.39 -7.76 6.04
CA ALA A 152 5.30 -6.83 7.16
C ALA A 152 6.46 -6.99 8.16
N LYS A 153 6.92 -8.22 8.42
CA LYS A 153 8.14 -8.50 9.19
C LYS A 153 9.38 -7.94 8.51
N ALA A 154 9.50 -8.08 7.19
CA ALA A 154 10.61 -7.51 6.42
C ALA A 154 10.66 -5.98 6.54
N ILE A 155 9.52 -5.30 6.37
CA ILE A 155 9.41 -3.85 6.51
C ILE A 155 9.84 -3.41 7.92
N THR A 156 9.26 -4.00 8.96
CA THR A 156 9.51 -3.63 10.37
C THR A 156 10.87 -4.09 10.90
N SER A 157 11.59 -4.95 10.18
CA SER A 157 13.00 -5.27 10.48
C SER A 157 13.96 -4.14 10.12
N VAL A 158 13.55 -3.23 9.23
CA VAL A 158 14.35 -2.10 8.75
C VAL A 158 13.82 -0.77 9.29
N LEU A 159 12.50 -0.59 9.30
CA LEU A 159 11.85 0.64 9.72
C LEU A 159 11.38 0.54 11.17
N GLY A 160 11.77 1.51 11.98
CA GLY A 160 11.23 1.72 13.32
C GLY A 160 10.12 2.80 13.33
N PRO A 161 9.46 3.01 14.48
CA PRO A 161 8.39 3.99 14.63
C PRO A 161 8.72 5.38 14.08
N SER A 162 9.91 5.92 14.42
CA SER A 162 10.35 7.25 13.99
C SER A 162 10.58 7.39 12.48
N ASP A 163 10.74 6.28 11.75
CA ASP A 163 10.87 6.36 10.29
C ASP A 163 9.54 6.69 9.63
N PHE A 164 8.42 6.20 10.18
CA PHE A 164 7.06 6.50 9.71
C PHE A 164 6.60 7.93 10.02
N ASP A 165 7.36 8.68 10.83
CA ASP A 165 7.20 10.13 10.96
C ASP A 165 7.83 10.90 9.80
N LYS A 166 8.65 10.25 8.96
CA LYS A 166 9.23 10.85 7.77
C LYS A 166 8.23 10.79 6.61
N PRO A 167 8.07 11.87 5.83
CA PRO A 167 7.07 11.95 4.77
C PRO A 167 7.11 10.79 3.76
N TYR A 168 8.30 10.38 3.33
CA TYR A 168 8.45 9.28 2.37
C TYR A 168 7.92 7.95 2.90
N TYR A 169 8.35 7.52 4.08
CA TYR A 169 7.91 6.23 4.64
C TYR A 169 6.44 6.25 5.04
N ARG A 170 5.91 7.40 5.47
CA ARG A 170 4.47 7.57 5.66
C ARG A 170 3.69 7.39 4.36
N ALA A 171 4.13 8.03 3.27
CA ALA A 171 3.53 7.88 1.95
C ALA A 171 3.57 6.41 1.47
N ILE A 172 4.71 5.74 1.61
CA ILE A 172 4.83 4.32 1.28
C ILE A 172 3.92 3.44 2.14
N ALA A 173 3.77 3.73 3.43
CA ALA A 173 2.86 2.99 4.31
C ALA A 173 1.41 3.16 3.87
N LEU A 174 0.98 4.39 3.59
CA LEU A 174 -0.37 4.71 3.11
C LEU A 174 -0.68 4.07 1.75
N LEU A 175 0.26 4.15 0.80
CA LEU A 175 0.13 3.45 -0.48
C LEU A 175 0.10 1.93 -0.28
N THR A 176 0.94 1.38 0.60
CA THR A 176 0.90 -0.06 0.90
C THR A 176 -0.47 -0.45 1.41
N ILE A 177 -1.05 0.31 2.35
CA ILE A 177 -2.41 0.08 2.83
C ILE A 177 -3.41 0.21 1.69
N ALA A 178 -3.35 1.27 0.88
CA ALA A 178 -4.28 1.51 -0.22
C ALA A 178 -4.34 0.36 -1.23
N TYR A 179 -3.19 -0.19 -1.63
CA TYR A 179 -3.12 -1.24 -2.65
C TYR A 179 -3.24 -2.67 -2.11
N THR A 180 -3.26 -2.85 -0.78
CA THR A 180 -3.35 -4.18 -0.17
C THR A 180 -4.59 -4.38 0.70
N ALA A 181 -5.19 -3.30 1.20
CA ALA A 181 -6.49 -3.33 1.81
C ALA A 181 -7.52 -3.64 0.73
N SER A 182 -8.15 -4.81 0.84
CA SER A 182 -9.15 -5.25 -0.11
C SER A 182 -10.50 -4.55 0.17
N PRO A 183 -11.27 -4.19 -0.87
CA PRO A 183 -12.66 -3.76 -0.71
C PRO A 183 -13.57 -4.89 -0.19
N ASP A 184 -13.13 -6.15 -0.27
CA ASP A 184 -13.92 -7.38 -0.08
C ASP A 184 -13.54 -8.21 1.15
N ILE A 185 -12.71 -7.71 2.10
CA ILE A 185 -12.36 -8.50 3.31
C ILE A 185 -13.60 -8.80 4.19
N GLY A 186 -14.73 -8.13 3.94
CA GLY A 186 -16.04 -8.49 4.51
C GLY A 186 -16.69 -9.76 3.92
N LEU A 187 -16.25 -10.24 2.75
CA LEU A 187 -16.77 -11.45 2.08
C LEU A 187 -15.83 -12.65 2.25
N GLU A 188 -14.51 -12.45 2.28
CA GLU A 188 -13.55 -13.54 2.51
C GLU A 188 -13.59 -14.08 3.96
N GLY A 189 -13.94 -13.25 4.94
CA GLY A 189 -14.21 -13.69 6.31
C GLY A 189 -15.47 -14.56 6.50
N GLN A 190 -16.33 -14.67 5.47
CA GLN A 190 -17.48 -15.58 5.46
C GLN A 190 -17.22 -16.90 4.72
N LEU A 191 -16.12 -17.02 3.98
CA LEU A 191 -15.63 -18.32 3.52
C LEU A 191 -14.73 -18.91 4.59
N LEU A 192 -15.30 -19.16 5.77
CA LEU A 192 -14.72 -20.14 6.68
C LEU A 192 -14.56 -21.43 5.87
N PRO A 193 -13.36 -22.03 5.77
CA PRO A 193 -13.29 -23.42 5.37
C PRO A 193 -14.05 -24.19 6.44
N THR A 194 -15.22 -24.71 6.10
CA THR A 194 -15.79 -25.87 6.79
C THR A 194 -14.77 -26.98 6.60
N GLN A 195 -13.76 -27.05 7.48
CA GLN A 195 -12.68 -28.05 7.44
C GLN A 195 -13.18 -29.50 7.64
N ASN A 196 -14.47 -29.77 7.45
CA ASN A 196 -15.08 -31.09 7.57
C ASN A 196 -16.17 -31.36 6.51
N GLU A 197 -16.32 -30.54 5.47
CA GLU A 197 -17.17 -30.94 4.34
C GLU A 197 -16.37 -31.78 3.35
N ASP A 198 -16.78 -33.04 3.18
CA ASP A 198 -16.28 -33.90 2.13
C ASP A 198 -16.80 -33.40 0.76
N LEU A 199 -16.05 -32.48 0.16
CA LEU A 199 -16.34 -31.90 -1.14
C LEU A 199 -15.97 -32.82 -2.31
N SER A 200 -15.52 -34.05 -2.07
CA SER A 200 -15.15 -34.99 -3.15
C SER A 200 -16.33 -35.36 -4.07
N SER A 201 -17.55 -35.15 -3.59
CA SER A 201 -18.80 -35.40 -4.31
C SER A 201 -19.34 -34.18 -5.08
N TYR A 202 -18.66 -33.03 -5.00
CA TYR A 202 -19.11 -31.80 -5.64
C TYR A 202 -18.72 -31.80 -7.10
N GLU A 203 -19.61 -31.31 -7.96
CA GLU A 203 -19.27 -31.06 -9.35
C GLU A 203 -18.25 -29.92 -9.40
N VAL A 204 -17.13 -30.12 -10.10
CA VAL A 204 -16.03 -29.15 -10.16
C VAL A 204 -15.98 -28.49 -11.53
N MET A 205 -15.99 -27.15 -11.54
CA MET A 205 -15.66 -26.35 -12.72
C MET A 205 -14.30 -25.67 -12.51
N THR A 206 -13.33 -26.01 -13.36
CA THR A 206 -12.01 -25.36 -13.34
C THR A 206 -11.94 -24.28 -14.41
N VAL A 207 -11.71 -23.04 -13.96
CA VAL A 207 -11.44 -21.88 -14.80
C VAL A 207 -9.95 -21.57 -14.66
N SER A 208 -9.22 -21.56 -15.76
CA SER A 208 -7.80 -21.18 -15.75
C SER A 208 -7.53 -19.97 -16.64
N THR A 209 -6.41 -19.30 -16.37
CA THR A 209 -5.88 -18.24 -17.24
C THR A 209 -4.52 -18.61 -17.79
N THR A 210 -4.06 -17.92 -18.84
CA THR A 210 -2.75 -18.14 -19.46
C THR A 210 -1.91 -16.86 -19.45
N ASP A 211 -0.60 -17.03 -19.66
CA ASP A 211 0.41 -15.99 -19.95
C ASP A 211 -0.05 -14.88 -20.93
N LYS A 212 -0.92 -15.22 -21.88
CA LYS A 212 -1.48 -14.33 -22.90
C LYS A 212 -2.78 -13.65 -22.50
N ASN A 213 -3.15 -13.66 -21.21
CA ASN A 213 -4.41 -13.13 -20.71
C ASN A 213 -5.62 -13.74 -21.44
N GLN A 214 -5.65 -15.07 -21.52
CA GLN A 214 -6.77 -15.82 -22.09
C GLN A 214 -7.47 -16.62 -20.99
N ILE A 215 -8.80 -16.74 -21.07
CA ILE A 215 -9.59 -17.58 -20.16
C ILE A 215 -9.73 -18.96 -20.78
N ILE A 216 -9.39 -20.00 -20.04
CA ILE A 216 -9.53 -21.40 -20.43
C ILE A 216 -10.59 -22.05 -19.54
N LEU A 217 -11.56 -22.69 -20.17
CA LEU A 217 -12.58 -23.52 -19.51
C LEU A 217 -12.62 -24.87 -20.22
N ASN A 218 -12.40 -25.97 -19.49
CA ASN A 218 -12.33 -27.33 -20.03
C ASN A 218 -11.39 -27.45 -21.24
N GLY A 219 -10.20 -26.85 -21.13
CA GLY A 219 -9.17 -26.88 -22.18
C GLY A 219 -9.45 -26.02 -23.41
N LYS A 220 -10.50 -25.17 -23.40
CA LYS A 220 -10.85 -24.28 -24.52
C LYS A 220 -10.80 -22.82 -24.11
N THR A 221 -10.22 -21.99 -24.97
CA THR A 221 -10.28 -20.54 -24.81
C THR A 221 -11.72 -20.04 -24.95
N ILE A 222 -12.15 -19.23 -23.99
CA ILE A 222 -13.47 -18.62 -23.97
C ILE A 222 -13.38 -17.11 -23.70
N THR A 223 -14.45 -16.39 -24.02
CA THR A 223 -14.59 -14.97 -23.67
C THR A 223 -15.16 -14.81 -22.27
N GLN A 224 -14.99 -13.63 -21.68
CA GLN A 224 -15.56 -13.30 -20.36
C GLN A 224 -17.09 -13.41 -20.33
N GLU A 225 -17.78 -12.97 -21.39
CA GLU A 225 -19.24 -13.13 -21.50
C GLU A 225 -19.66 -14.60 -21.49
N LYS A 226 -18.91 -15.45 -22.19
CA LYS A 226 -19.16 -16.88 -22.24
C LYS A 226 -18.86 -17.56 -20.91
N LEU A 227 -17.82 -17.11 -20.19
CA LEU A 227 -17.52 -17.56 -18.84
C LEU A 227 -18.70 -17.24 -17.90
N LYS A 228 -19.19 -15.99 -17.91
CA LYS A 228 -20.33 -15.56 -17.09
C LYS A 228 -21.56 -16.45 -17.30
N LYS A 229 -21.90 -16.70 -18.57
CA LYS A 229 -23.03 -17.58 -18.91
C LYS A 229 -22.80 -19.01 -18.40
N LYS A 230 -21.59 -19.55 -18.55
CA LYS A 230 -21.25 -20.91 -18.14
C LYS A 230 -21.22 -21.10 -16.62
N LEU A 231 -20.73 -20.11 -15.88
CA LEU A 231 -20.79 -20.10 -14.42
C LEU A 231 -22.23 -20.07 -13.91
N LEU A 232 -23.07 -19.19 -14.48
CA LEU A 232 -24.50 -19.15 -14.15
C LEU A 232 -25.20 -20.50 -14.40
N GLU A 233 -24.99 -21.09 -15.58
CA GLU A 233 -25.53 -22.41 -15.93
C GLU A 233 -25.06 -23.49 -14.93
N PHE A 234 -23.78 -23.48 -14.58
CA PHE A 234 -23.17 -24.44 -13.66
C PHE A 234 -23.71 -24.34 -12.23
N VAL A 235 -23.76 -23.13 -11.69
CA VAL A 235 -24.32 -22.86 -10.35
C VAL A 235 -25.81 -23.22 -10.30
N GLN A 236 -26.58 -22.86 -11.33
CA GLN A 236 -28.01 -23.19 -11.40
C GLN A 236 -28.27 -24.70 -11.49
N THR A 237 -27.44 -25.42 -12.25
CA THR A 237 -27.57 -26.87 -12.43
C THR A 237 -27.23 -27.62 -11.15
N ASN A 238 -26.15 -27.22 -10.47
CA ASN A 238 -25.56 -27.97 -9.36
C ASN A 238 -25.95 -27.42 -7.97
N LYS A 239 -26.62 -26.27 -7.91
CA LYS A 239 -27.13 -25.62 -6.69
C LYS A 239 -26.07 -25.46 -5.62
N SER A 240 -26.14 -26.15 -4.49
CA SER A 240 -25.13 -26.11 -3.43
C SER A 240 -24.05 -27.18 -3.58
N ASN A 241 -24.19 -28.13 -4.51
CA ASN A 241 -23.27 -29.24 -4.73
C ASN A 241 -22.26 -28.93 -5.84
N HIS A 242 -21.57 -27.80 -5.75
CA HIS A 242 -20.59 -27.40 -6.76
C HIS A 242 -19.39 -26.69 -6.16
N GLN A 243 -18.26 -26.84 -6.85
CA GLN A 243 -17.03 -26.12 -6.57
C GLN A 243 -16.56 -25.43 -7.85
N ILE A 244 -16.23 -24.14 -7.76
CA ILE A 244 -15.57 -23.41 -8.83
C ILE A 244 -14.12 -23.22 -8.41
N GLN A 245 -13.20 -23.78 -9.18
CA GLN A 245 -11.76 -23.65 -8.95
C GLN A 245 -11.19 -22.65 -9.95
N PHE A 246 -10.53 -21.62 -9.46
CA PHE A 246 -9.84 -20.64 -10.30
C PHE A 246 -8.33 -20.85 -10.21
N GLN A 247 -7.67 -21.01 -11.36
CA GLN A 247 -6.24 -21.24 -11.47
C GLN A 247 -5.60 -20.16 -12.35
N ALA A 248 -4.83 -19.27 -11.74
CA ALA A 248 -4.09 -18.26 -12.50
C ALA A 248 -2.74 -18.80 -12.97
N ASP A 249 -2.39 -18.56 -14.24
CA ASP A 249 -1.00 -18.68 -14.67
C ASP A 249 -0.18 -17.57 -14.02
N ARG A 250 1.07 -17.88 -13.62
CA ARG A 250 1.95 -16.93 -12.91
C ARG A 250 2.27 -15.68 -13.72
N GLU A 251 2.18 -15.75 -15.04
CA GLU A 251 2.45 -14.63 -15.95
C GLU A 251 1.17 -13.87 -16.36
N THR A 252 0.01 -14.26 -15.83
CA THR A 252 -1.24 -13.53 -16.02
C THR A 252 -1.11 -12.12 -15.46
N SER A 253 -1.45 -11.11 -16.27
CA SER A 253 -1.39 -9.72 -15.79
C SER A 253 -2.39 -9.48 -14.65
N TYR A 254 -1.97 -8.70 -13.65
CA TYR A 254 -2.80 -8.39 -12.49
C TYR A 254 -4.12 -7.69 -12.88
N ASP A 255 -4.07 -6.77 -13.86
CA ASP A 255 -5.27 -6.11 -14.40
C ASP A 255 -6.24 -7.09 -15.07
N PHE A 256 -5.73 -8.16 -15.68
CA PHE A 256 -6.59 -9.19 -16.27
C PHE A 256 -7.20 -10.09 -15.20
N TYR A 257 -6.44 -10.44 -14.16
CA TYR A 257 -6.94 -11.15 -13.00
C TYR A 257 -8.10 -10.39 -12.32
N LEU A 258 -7.91 -9.10 -12.01
CA LEU A 258 -8.94 -8.26 -11.38
C LEU A 258 -10.21 -8.17 -12.24
N ARG A 259 -10.07 -7.98 -13.56
CA ARG A 259 -11.22 -7.95 -14.48
C ARG A 259 -12.04 -9.24 -14.49
N ILE A 260 -11.43 -10.38 -14.21
CA ILE A 260 -12.14 -11.66 -14.07
C ILE A 260 -12.83 -11.75 -12.70
N LYS A 261 -12.19 -11.27 -11.62
CA LYS A 261 -12.74 -11.29 -10.25
C LYS A 261 -13.93 -10.33 -10.07
N GLU A 262 -13.85 -9.11 -10.58
CA GLU A 262 -14.81 -8.01 -10.30
C GLU A 262 -16.18 -8.11 -10.99
N LYS A 263 -16.37 -9.01 -11.97
CA LYS A 263 -17.64 -9.12 -12.74
C LYS A 263 -18.43 -10.40 -12.48
N HIS A 264 -18.12 -11.10 -11.39
CA HIS A 264 -18.80 -12.33 -10.96
C HIS A 264 -19.42 -12.17 -9.58
#